data_AF-A0A023UDX0-F1
#
_entry.id   AF-A0A023UDX0-F1
#
_cell.length_a   1.000
_cell.length_b   1.000
_cell.length_c   1.000
_cell.angle_alpha   90.00
_cell.angle_beta   90.00
_cell.angle_gamma   90.00
#
_symmetry.space_group_name_H-M   'P 1'
#
loop_
_entity.id
_entity.type
_entity.pdbx_description
1 polymer ?
#
loop_
_entity_poly.entity_id
_entity_poly.type
_entity_poly.pdbx_seq_one_letter_code
_entity_poly.pdbx_strand_id
1 'polypeptide(L)'
;GKVWIKNKEKQNRLIVTTLNHKYFRNHLEDSVSMGLPIIIEDVAEELDPCLDNLLDRNLLKVGTQYKIKIGDKEVDWNSAFRCYITTKLPNPAYTPEIFARTSIIDFTVTMRGLEDQLLGRVILAERKELEDERVQLVETVTGNMKKMKELEANLLHKLSTTQGSLLDDVTVIEVLNTSKNTAIEVKEKIEIAKVTEAKINTAREEYRVVATRGSVLYFLVCSMARV
;
A
#
# COMPACT_ATOMS: atom_id res chain seq x y z
N GLY A 1 -8.69 -7.14 -3.31
CA GLY A 1 -8.04 -7.29 -1.99
C GLY A 1 -7.08 -8.47 -1.92
N LYS A 2 -7.58 -9.70 -1.73
CA LYS A 2 -6.80 -10.92 -1.41
C LYS A 2 -5.51 -11.13 -2.24
N VAL A 3 -5.61 -11.08 -3.58
CA VAL A 3 -4.44 -11.27 -4.48
C VAL A 3 -3.38 -10.19 -4.25
N TRP A 4 -3.79 -8.95 -4.02
CA TRP A 4 -2.87 -7.84 -3.77
C TRP A 4 -2.09 -8.05 -2.47
N ILE A 5 -2.76 -8.47 -1.39
CA ILE A 5 -2.09 -8.79 -0.11
C ILE A 5 -1.08 -9.91 -0.28
N LYS A 6 -1.46 -10.99 -0.99
CA LYS A 6 -0.55 -12.12 -1.29
C LYS A 6 0.68 -11.68 -2.08
N ASN A 7 0.52 -10.77 -3.03
CA ASN A 7 1.63 -10.24 -3.81
C ASN A 7 2.52 -9.29 -2.98
N LYS A 8 1.92 -8.44 -2.13
CA LYS A 8 2.65 -7.54 -1.23
C LYS A 8 3.52 -8.31 -0.25
N GLU A 9 2.98 -9.37 0.34
CA GLU A 9 3.65 -10.17 1.38
C GLU A 9 4.43 -11.37 0.80
N LYS A 10 4.67 -11.40 -0.54
CA LYS A 10 5.30 -12.53 -1.23
C LYS A 10 6.67 -12.90 -0.68
N GLN A 11 7.44 -11.91 -0.23
CA GLN A 11 8.77 -12.10 0.36
C GLN A 11 8.72 -12.32 1.88
N ASN A 12 7.59 -12.06 2.52
CA ASN A 12 7.44 -12.05 3.97
C ASN A 12 6.87 -13.37 4.53
N ARG A 13 6.80 -14.43 3.71
CA ARG A 13 6.29 -15.76 4.10
C ARG A 13 4.88 -15.69 4.71
N LEU A 14 3.96 -15.03 4.00
CA LEU A 14 2.55 -14.92 4.37
C LEU A 14 1.91 -16.28 4.66
N ILE A 15 1.32 -16.43 5.84
CA ILE A 15 0.53 -17.59 6.21
C ILE A 15 -0.93 -17.35 5.80
N VAL A 16 -1.51 -18.28 5.05
CA VAL A 16 -2.91 -18.22 4.59
C VAL A 16 -3.73 -19.21 5.39
N THR A 17 -4.84 -18.77 5.98
CA THR A 17 -5.72 -19.62 6.77
C THR A 17 -7.19 -19.17 6.69
N THR A 18 -8.09 -19.93 7.27
CA THR A 18 -9.51 -19.62 7.46
C THR A 18 -9.88 -19.94 8.91
N LEU A 19 -10.94 -19.35 9.45
CA LEU A 19 -11.39 -19.63 10.82
C LEU A 19 -11.71 -21.12 11.04
N ASN A 20 -12.19 -21.80 10.00
CA ASN A 20 -12.54 -23.23 10.04
C ASN A 20 -11.35 -24.16 9.78
N HIS A 21 -10.14 -23.63 9.56
CA HIS A 21 -8.97 -24.45 9.30
C HIS A 21 -8.55 -25.19 10.57
N LYS A 22 -8.32 -26.51 10.48
CA LYS A 22 -7.95 -27.36 11.64
C LYS A 22 -6.77 -26.81 12.44
N TYR A 23 -5.80 -26.20 11.76
CA TYR A 23 -4.59 -25.64 12.35
C TYR A 23 -4.63 -24.12 12.51
N PHE A 24 -5.82 -23.50 12.46
CA PHE A 24 -5.98 -22.04 12.55
C PHE A 24 -5.26 -21.45 13.78
N ARG A 25 -5.49 -22.01 14.97
CA ARG A 25 -4.85 -21.55 16.21
C ARG A 25 -3.34 -21.70 16.18
N ASN A 26 -2.83 -22.85 15.72
CA ASN A 26 -1.38 -23.06 15.56
C ASN A 26 -0.76 -22.04 14.59
N HIS A 27 -1.36 -21.84 13.41
CA HIS A 27 -0.90 -20.84 12.46
C HIS A 27 -0.88 -19.43 13.05
N LEU A 28 -1.89 -19.08 13.84
CA LEU A 28 -1.98 -17.78 14.49
C LEU A 28 -0.89 -17.60 15.56
N GLU A 29 -0.70 -18.60 16.43
CA GLU A 29 0.34 -18.61 17.46
C GLU A 29 1.75 -18.52 16.85
N ASP A 30 2.04 -19.31 15.81
CA ASP A 30 3.32 -19.31 15.12
C ASP A 30 3.55 -17.95 14.41
N SER A 31 2.50 -17.39 13.80
CA SER A 31 2.59 -16.08 13.14
C SER A 31 2.91 -14.97 14.14
N VAL A 32 2.26 -14.98 15.31
CA VAL A 32 2.46 -13.96 16.34
C VAL A 32 3.86 -14.03 16.94
N SER A 33 4.34 -15.23 17.27
CA SER A 33 5.68 -15.44 17.85
C SER A 33 6.80 -15.16 16.86
N MET A 34 6.67 -15.63 15.62
CA MET A 34 7.69 -15.45 14.58
C MET A 34 7.59 -14.10 13.86
N GLY A 35 6.53 -13.32 14.10
CA GLY A 35 6.29 -12.04 13.42
C GLY A 35 5.95 -12.21 11.94
N LEU A 36 5.37 -13.35 11.55
CA LEU A 36 4.97 -13.60 10.17
C LEU A 36 3.61 -12.95 9.89
N PRO A 37 3.39 -12.37 8.70
CA PRO A 37 2.09 -11.88 8.32
C PRO A 37 1.14 -13.06 8.12
N ILE A 38 -0.11 -12.90 8.56
CA ILE A 38 -1.19 -13.89 8.38
C ILE A 38 -2.37 -13.25 7.66
N ILE A 39 -3.01 -14.01 6.76
CA ILE A 39 -4.30 -13.65 6.16
C ILE A 39 -5.35 -14.69 6.53
N ILE A 40 -6.44 -14.22 7.15
CA ILE A 40 -7.62 -15.01 7.46
C ILE A 40 -8.64 -14.74 6.36
N GLU A 41 -8.91 -15.77 5.57
CA GLU A 41 -9.75 -15.69 4.40
C GLU A 41 -11.21 -16.01 4.71
N ASP A 42 -12.09 -15.31 3.98
CA ASP A 42 -13.52 -15.58 3.89
C ASP A 42 -14.24 -15.54 5.25
N VAL A 43 -13.83 -14.58 6.09
CA VAL A 43 -14.48 -14.30 7.37
C VAL A 43 -15.87 -13.71 7.10
N ALA A 44 -16.86 -14.22 7.81
CA ALA A 44 -18.24 -13.74 7.77
C ALA A 44 -18.38 -12.48 8.64
N GLU A 45 -19.49 -12.34 9.37
CA GLU A 45 -19.75 -11.22 10.28
C GLU A 45 -19.18 -11.45 11.68
N GLU A 46 -18.99 -12.73 12.06
CA GLU A 46 -18.45 -13.12 13.36
C GLU A 46 -16.94 -13.42 13.28
N LEU A 47 -16.21 -12.95 14.29
CA LEU A 47 -14.80 -13.25 14.51
C LEU A 47 -14.67 -14.30 15.61
N ASP A 48 -13.67 -15.18 15.50
CA ASP A 48 -13.36 -16.14 16.58
C ASP A 48 -12.85 -15.37 17.82
N PRO A 49 -13.43 -15.58 19.01
CA PRO A 49 -13.01 -14.91 20.25
C PRO A 49 -11.52 -15.09 20.59
N CYS A 50 -10.84 -16.08 20.02
CA CYS A 50 -9.39 -16.21 20.19
C CYS A 50 -8.60 -15.01 19.64
N LEU A 51 -9.22 -14.19 18.78
CA LEU A 51 -8.64 -12.96 18.23
C LEU A 51 -8.80 -11.74 19.15
N ASP A 52 -9.64 -11.79 20.19
CA ASP A 52 -9.99 -10.59 20.97
C ASP A 52 -8.76 -9.89 21.56
N ASN A 53 -7.88 -10.63 22.23
CA ASN A 53 -6.64 -10.05 22.78
C ASN A 53 -5.73 -9.43 21.70
N LEU A 54 -5.74 -9.98 20.47
CA LEU A 54 -4.96 -9.45 19.34
C LEU A 54 -5.58 -8.16 18.81
N LEU A 55 -6.90 -8.12 18.71
CA LEU A 55 -7.66 -6.95 18.28
C LEU A 55 -7.52 -5.79 19.29
N ASP A 56 -7.61 -6.10 20.58
CA ASP A 56 -7.46 -5.15 21.68
C ASP A 56 -6.00 -4.80 21.99
N ARG A 57 -5.03 -5.47 21.35
CA ARG A 57 -3.60 -5.38 21.66
C ARG A 57 -3.30 -5.49 23.16
N ASN A 58 -3.94 -6.45 23.81
CA ASN A 58 -3.78 -6.70 25.24
C ASN A 58 -2.43 -7.41 25.50
N LEU A 59 -1.35 -6.62 25.50
CA LEU A 59 0.02 -7.11 25.68
C LEU A 59 0.39 -7.17 27.15
N LEU A 60 0.83 -8.33 27.61
CA LEU A 60 1.37 -8.55 28.94
C LEU A 60 2.89 -8.39 28.91
N LYS A 61 3.42 -7.44 29.69
CA LYS A 61 4.86 -7.27 29.83
C LYS A 61 5.40 -8.26 30.86
N VAL A 62 6.23 -9.20 30.43
CA VAL A 62 6.90 -10.19 31.29
C VAL A 62 8.40 -9.97 31.19
N GLY A 63 8.98 -9.31 32.20
CA GLY A 63 10.38 -8.88 32.18
C GLY A 63 10.63 -7.83 31.09
N THR A 64 11.47 -8.16 30.11
CA THR A 64 11.80 -7.30 28.95
C THR A 64 10.99 -7.64 27.70
N GLN A 65 10.26 -8.75 27.70
CA GLN A 65 9.49 -9.23 26.56
C GLN A 65 8.00 -8.92 26.73
N TYR A 66 7.30 -8.80 25.60
CA TYR A 66 5.84 -8.72 25.57
C TYR A 66 5.30 -10.09 25.19
N LYS A 67 4.21 -10.49 25.85
CA LYS A 67 3.43 -11.69 25.54
C LYS A 67 1.99 -11.31 25.29
N ILE A 68 1.27 -12.18 24.59
CA ILE A 68 -0.16 -12.03 24.35
C ILE A 68 -0.85 -13.38 24.52
N LYS A 69 -2.08 -13.36 25.04
CA LYS A 69 -2.87 -14.57 25.23
C LYS A 69 -3.72 -14.84 23.99
N ILE A 70 -3.57 -16.01 23.38
CA ILE A 70 -4.35 -16.46 22.22
C ILE A 70 -5.12 -17.71 22.66
N GLY A 71 -6.45 -17.59 22.77
CA GLY A 71 -7.24 -18.62 23.45
C GLY A 71 -6.76 -18.81 24.89
N ASP A 72 -6.27 -20.01 25.20
CA ASP A 72 -5.75 -20.36 26.53
C ASP A 72 -4.21 -20.29 26.64
N LYS A 73 -3.51 -20.02 25.54
CA LYS A 73 -2.04 -20.08 25.49
C LYS A 73 -1.41 -18.69 25.49
N GLU A 74 -0.32 -18.53 26.24
CA GLU A 74 0.54 -17.35 26.16
C GLU A 74 1.59 -17.52 25.06
N VAL A 75 1.70 -16.51 24.20
CA VAL A 75 2.61 -16.50 23.05
C VAL A 75 3.46 -15.23 23.11
N ASP A 76 4.75 -15.36 22.77
CA ASP A 76 5.64 -14.21 22.68
C ASP A 76 5.18 -13.25 21.58
N TRP A 77 5.11 -11.96 21.87
CA TRP A 77 4.66 -10.96 20.92
C TRP A 77 5.82 -10.43 20.08
N ASN A 78 5.69 -10.52 18.76
CA ASN A 78 6.60 -9.91 17.82
C ASN A 78 5.99 -8.67 17.15
N SER A 79 6.67 -7.52 17.24
CA SER A 79 6.19 -6.25 16.67
C SER A 79 6.09 -6.22 15.14
N ALA A 80 6.75 -7.16 14.45
CA ALA A 80 6.65 -7.33 13.00
C ALA A 80 5.35 -8.02 12.56
N PHE A 81 4.61 -8.66 13.48
CA PHE A 81 3.37 -9.36 13.17
C PHE A 81 2.33 -8.45 12.50
N ARG A 82 1.66 -8.97 11.48
CA ARG A 82 0.55 -8.30 10.77
C ARG A 82 -0.57 -9.31 10.52
N CYS A 83 -1.80 -8.94 10.84
CA CYS A 83 -2.98 -9.74 10.54
C CYS A 83 -3.84 -9.04 9.50
N TYR A 84 -4.23 -9.78 8.46
CA TYR A 84 -5.16 -9.34 7.44
C TYR A 84 -6.42 -10.20 7.50
N ILE A 85 -7.59 -9.57 7.53
CA ILE A 85 -8.87 -10.27 7.51
C ILE A 85 -9.56 -9.91 6.20
N THR A 86 -10.09 -10.90 5.50
CA THR A 86 -10.83 -10.67 4.26
C THR A 86 -12.20 -11.32 4.32
N THR A 87 -13.19 -10.61 3.77
CA THR A 87 -14.55 -11.10 3.60
C THR A 87 -14.94 -11.06 2.13
N LYS A 88 -15.84 -11.95 1.73
CA LYS A 88 -16.51 -11.94 0.42
C LYS A 88 -17.90 -11.29 0.50
N LEU A 89 -18.38 -11.00 1.71
CA LEU A 89 -19.67 -10.36 1.90
C LEU A 89 -19.60 -8.92 1.34
N PRO A 90 -20.53 -8.52 0.47
CA PRO A 90 -20.50 -7.19 -0.14
C PRO A 90 -20.88 -6.08 0.85
N ASN A 91 -21.72 -6.39 1.84
CA ASN A 91 -22.13 -5.44 2.87
C ASN A 91 -22.35 -6.18 4.22
N PRO A 92 -21.27 -6.64 4.88
CA PRO A 92 -21.36 -7.31 6.16
C PRO A 92 -21.77 -6.34 7.27
N ALA A 93 -22.72 -6.75 8.12
CA ALA A 93 -23.16 -6.00 9.28
C ALA A 93 -22.23 -6.27 10.49
N TYR A 94 -21.03 -5.69 10.47
CA TYR A 94 -20.12 -5.78 11.61
C TYR A 94 -20.62 -4.95 12.81
N THR A 95 -20.37 -5.44 14.03
CA THR A 95 -20.73 -4.71 15.24
C THR A 95 -19.84 -3.46 15.41
N PRO A 96 -20.32 -2.41 16.12
CA PRO A 96 -19.50 -1.23 16.40
C PRO A 96 -18.16 -1.55 17.08
N GLU A 97 -18.13 -2.63 17.86
CA GLU A 97 -16.93 -3.13 18.51
C GLU A 97 -15.86 -3.57 17.49
N ILE A 98 -16.25 -4.28 16.43
CA ILE A 98 -15.32 -4.65 15.35
C ILE A 98 -14.81 -3.40 14.62
N PHE A 99 -15.70 -2.43 14.34
CA PHE A 99 -15.32 -1.14 13.74
C PHE A 99 -14.35 -0.33 14.62
N ALA A 100 -14.45 -0.44 15.95
CA ALA A 100 -13.56 0.24 16.88
C ALA A 100 -12.19 -0.44 16.99
N ARG A 101 -12.14 -1.77 16.92
CA ARG A 101 -10.90 -2.56 17.09
C ARG A 101 -10.13 -2.81 15.79
N THR A 102 -10.77 -2.63 14.64
CA THR A 102 -10.16 -2.91 13.33
C THR A 102 -10.23 -1.72 12.38
N SER A 103 -9.30 -1.67 11.43
CA SER A 103 -9.39 -0.76 10.29
C SER A 103 -10.03 -1.47 9.11
N ILE A 104 -11.26 -1.10 8.79
CA ILE A 104 -12.00 -1.69 7.66
C ILE A 104 -11.65 -0.93 6.37
N ILE A 105 -11.30 -1.70 5.34
CA ILE A 105 -10.97 -1.18 4.01
C ILE A 105 -12.00 -1.73 3.03
N ASP A 106 -12.76 -0.84 2.39
CA ASP A 106 -13.68 -1.22 1.33
C ASP A 106 -12.90 -1.57 0.06
N PHE A 107 -12.99 -2.84 -0.36
CA PHE A 107 -12.43 -3.35 -1.61
C PHE A 107 -13.50 -3.59 -2.68
N THR A 108 -14.73 -3.12 -2.46
CA THR A 108 -15.81 -3.22 -3.42
C THR A 108 -15.44 -2.52 -4.71
N VAL A 109 -15.62 -3.23 -5.81
CA VAL A 109 -15.40 -2.65 -7.14
C VAL A 109 -16.49 -1.62 -7.38
N THR A 110 -16.10 -0.37 -7.60
CA THR A 110 -17.00 0.71 -8.00
C THR A 110 -17.03 0.83 -9.53
N MET A 111 -18.10 1.38 -10.09
CA MET A 111 -18.21 1.61 -11.54
C MET A 111 -17.02 2.41 -12.08
N ARG A 112 -16.68 3.51 -11.41
CA ARG A 112 -15.54 4.36 -11.77
C ARG A 112 -14.21 3.63 -11.59
N GLY A 113 -14.03 2.89 -10.49
CA GLY A 113 -12.80 2.15 -10.24
C GLY A 113 -12.55 1.04 -11.28
N LEU A 114 -13.61 0.34 -11.71
CA LEU A 114 -13.51 -0.64 -12.79
C LEU A 114 -13.28 0.03 -14.14
N GLU A 115 -13.96 1.13 -14.42
CA GLU A 115 -13.76 1.93 -15.62
C GLU A 115 -12.30 2.39 -15.74
N ASP A 116 -11.70 2.93 -14.68
CA ASP A 116 -10.29 3.35 -14.70
C ASP A 116 -9.33 2.14 -14.91
N GLN A 117 -9.66 0.96 -14.36
CA GLN A 117 -8.89 -0.27 -14.61
C GLN A 117 -9.01 -0.75 -16.06
N LEU A 118 -10.23 -0.72 -16.61
CA LEU A 118 -10.49 -1.10 -18.00
C LEU A 118 -9.84 -0.12 -18.97
N LEU A 119 -9.82 1.18 -18.64
CA LEU A 119 -9.14 2.19 -19.43
C LEU A 119 -7.66 1.85 -19.59
N GLY A 120 -6.98 1.53 -18.47
CA GLY A 120 -5.59 1.06 -18.52
C GLY A 120 -5.40 -0.18 -19.40
N ARG A 121 -6.33 -1.15 -19.34
CA ARG A 121 -6.29 -2.36 -20.19
C ARG A 121 -6.50 -2.06 -21.67
N VAL A 122 -7.42 -1.17 -22.00
CA VAL A 122 -7.69 -0.74 -23.38
C VAL A 122 -6.47 -0.03 -23.95
N ILE A 123 -5.86 0.89 -23.21
CA ILE A 123 -4.67 1.61 -23.67
C ILE A 123 -3.50 0.65 -23.88
N LEU A 124 -3.29 -0.30 -22.96
CA LEU A 124 -2.27 -1.34 -23.13
C LEU A 124 -2.43 -2.16 -24.42
N ALA A 125 -3.67 -2.38 -24.86
CA ALA A 125 -3.97 -3.13 -26.08
C ALA A 125 -3.89 -2.27 -27.35
N GLU A 126 -4.48 -1.07 -27.33
CA GLU A 126 -4.67 -0.22 -28.50
C GLU A 126 -3.51 0.77 -28.74
N ARG A 127 -2.88 1.27 -27.66
CA ARG A 127 -1.82 2.30 -27.70
C ARG A 127 -0.74 1.99 -26.69
N LYS A 128 -0.10 0.84 -26.83
CA LYS A 128 0.96 0.37 -25.93
C LYS A 128 2.08 1.39 -25.75
N GLU A 129 2.50 2.05 -26.83
CA GLU A 129 3.49 3.13 -26.84
C GLU A 129 3.19 4.25 -25.83
N LEU A 130 1.91 4.60 -25.67
CA LEU A 130 1.45 5.66 -24.78
C LEU A 130 1.49 5.21 -23.31
N GLU A 131 1.22 3.93 -23.05
CA GLU A 131 1.38 3.36 -21.71
C GLU A 131 2.86 3.19 -21.34
N ASP A 132 3.71 2.78 -22.30
CA ASP A 132 5.15 2.69 -22.09
C ASP A 132 5.75 4.07 -21.77
N GLU A 133 5.33 5.12 -22.48
CA GLU A 133 5.70 6.52 -22.19
C GLU A 133 5.25 6.95 -20.79
N ARG A 134 4.01 6.61 -20.40
CA ARG A 134 3.48 6.89 -19.06
C ARG A 134 4.30 6.22 -17.96
N VAL A 135 4.66 4.94 -18.15
CA VAL A 135 5.45 4.18 -17.17
C VAL A 135 6.85 4.78 -17.03
N GLN A 136 7.53 5.08 -18.15
CA GLN A 136 8.84 5.74 -18.13
C GLN A 136 8.79 7.11 -17.45
N LEU A 137 7.74 7.89 -17.70
CA LEU A 137 7.53 9.18 -17.07
C LEU A 137 7.40 9.05 -15.55
N VAL A 138 6.59 8.10 -15.08
CA VAL A 138 6.40 7.82 -13.65
C VAL A 138 7.70 7.39 -12.97
N GLU A 139 8.48 6.51 -13.61
CA GLU A 139 9.80 6.09 -13.12
C GLU A 139 10.77 7.27 -13.02
N THR A 140 10.81 8.11 -14.07
CA THR A 140 11.65 9.31 -14.12
C THR A 140 11.26 10.32 -13.03
N VAL A 141 9.97 10.58 -12.86
CA VAL A 141 9.46 11.49 -11.81
C VAL A 141 9.78 10.94 -10.43
N THR A 142 9.60 9.64 -10.21
CA THR A 142 9.92 8.99 -8.93
C THR A 142 11.42 9.10 -8.61
N GLY A 143 12.28 8.83 -9.61
CA GLY A 143 13.73 8.99 -9.48
C GLY A 143 14.14 10.44 -9.18
N ASN A 144 13.54 11.41 -9.88
CA ASN A 144 13.78 12.84 -9.67
C ASN A 144 13.31 13.30 -8.28
N MET A 145 12.12 12.89 -7.82
CA MET A 145 11.65 13.19 -6.47
C MET A 145 12.55 12.58 -5.40
N LYS A 146 13.04 11.35 -5.60
CA LYS A 146 14.00 10.73 -4.68
C LYS A 146 15.30 11.54 -4.63
N LYS A 147 15.86 11.89 -5.80
CA LYS A 147 17.07 12.71 -5.91
C LYS A 147 16.91 14.08 -5.24
N MET A 148 15.74 14.71 -5.35
CA MET A 148 15.43 15.96 -4.67
C MET A 148 15.50 15.80 -3.14
N LYS A 149 14.86 14.76 -2.58
CA LYS A 149 14.92 14.46 -1.15
C LYS A 149 16.34 14.16 -0.67
N GLU A 150 17.13 13.44 -1.47
CA GLU A 150 18.54 13.17 -1.16
C GLU A 150 19.38 14.45 -1.15
N LEU A 151 19.17 15.35 -2.12
CA LEU A 151 19.84 16.66 -2.14
C LEU A 151 19.47 17.50 -0.90
N GLU A 152 18.20 17.55 -0.53
CA GLU A 152 17.74 18.25 0.68
C GLU A 152 18.38 17.67 1.95
N ALA A 153 18.39 16.33 2.09
CA ALA A 153 18.97 15.66 3.25
C ALA A 153 20.50 15.88 3.34
N ASN A 154 21.19 15.80 2.20
CA ASN A 154 22.62 16.06 2.11
C ASN A 154 22.97 17.51 2.46
N LEU A 155 22.17 18.47 1.99
CA LEU A 155 22.35 19.89 2.30
C LEU A 155 22.12 20.15 3.79
N LEU A 156 21.06 19.58 4.38
CA LEU A 156 20.78 19.68 5.81
C LEU A 156 21.91 19.08 6.65
N HIS A 157 22.38 17.89 6.29
CA HIS A 157 23.49 17.22 6.97
C HIS A 157 24.78 18.03 6.91
N LYS A 158 25.10 18.64 5.76
CA LYS A 158 26.30 19.49 5.63
C LYS A 158 26.17 20.74 6.49
N LEU A 159 25.02 21.42 6.47
CA LEU A 159 24.77 22.58 7.34
C LEU A 159 24.86 22.24 8.83
N SER A 160 24.43 21.06 9.26
CA SER A 160 24.51 20.66 10.67
C SER A 160 25.90 20.19 11.10
N THR A 161 26.73 19.74 10.16
CA THR A 161 28.07 19.19 10.46
C THR A 161 29.15 20.27 10.45
N THR A 162 28.96 21.35 9.69
CA THR A 162 29.88 22.49 9.66
C THR A 162 29.87 23.21 11.01
N GLN A 163 30.91 22.99 11.82
CA GLN A 163 31.18 23.78 13.03
C GLN A 163 32.07 24.96 12.66
N GLY A 164 31.56 26.19 12.78
CA GLY A 164 32.29 27.42 12.45
C GLY A 164 31.55 28.32 11.46
N SER A 165 32.22 29.36 10.96
CA SER A 165 31.68 30.27 9.95
C SER A 165 31.56 29.57 8.59
N LEU A 166 30.34 29.46 8.06
CA LEU A 166 30.05 28.88 6.75
C LEU A 166 30.77 29.57 5.59
N LEU A 167 31.21 30.82 5.79
CA LEU A 167 31.91 31.63 4.79
C LEU A 167 33.39 31.24 4.65
N ASP A 168 33.94 30.52 5.62
CA ASP A 168 35.37 30.22 5.69
C ASP A 168 35.71 28.92 4.95
N ASP A 169 34.71 28.07 4.69
CA ASP A 169 34.88 26.80 4.02
C ASP A 169 34.40 26.89 2.56
N VAL A 170 35.35 27.23 1.68
CA VAL A 170 35.13 27.34 0.23
C VAL A 170 34.53 26.06 -0.36
N THR A 171 34.84 24.90 0.22
CA THR A 171 34.33 23.60 -0.24
C THR A 171 32.82 23.44 0.03
N VAL A 172 32.33 23.99 1.14
CA VAL A 172 30.90 23.98 1.49
C VAL A 172 30.12 24.88 0.54
N ILE A 173 30.67 26.05 0.20
CA ILE A 173 30.03 27.00 -0.74
C ILE A 173 29.90 26.37 -2.14
N GLU A 174 30.93 25.69 -2.63
CA GLU A 174 30.90 25.03 -3.94
C GLU A 174 29.88 23.89 -3.99
N VAL A 175 29.81 23.08 -2.93
CA VAL A 175 28.79 22.03 -2.78
C VAL A 175 27.38 22.61 -2.70
N LEU A 176 27.17 23.71 -1.97
CA LEU A 176 25.86 24.35 -1.86
C LEU A 176 25.41 24.88 -3.22
N ASN A 177 26.31 25.49 -3.99
CA ASN A 177 26.01 25.96 -5.34
C ASN A 177 25.68 24.81 -6.31
N THR A 178 26.48 23.73 -6.30
CA THR A 178 26.20 22.55 -7.15
C THR A 178 24.89 21.86 -6.76
N SER A 179 24.61 21.75 -5.46
CA SER A 179 23.35 21.18 -4.95
C SER A 179 22.15 22.04 -5.33
N LYS A 180 22.26 23.37 -5.21
CA LYS A 180 21.23 24.33 -5.62
C LYS A 180 20.94 24.23 -7.12
N ASN A 181 21.97 24.22 -7.96
CA ASN A 181 21.80 24.13 -9.41
C ASN A 181 21.16 22.80 -9.81
N THR A 182 21.64 21.68 -9.23
CA THR A 182 21.04 20.36 -9.47
C THR A 182 19.58 20.30 -9.02
N ALA A 183 19.23 20.92 -7.89
CA ALA A 183 17.85 20.99 -7.42
C ALA A 183 16.96 21.79 -8.38
N ILE A 184 17.44 22.92 -8.90
CA ILE A 184 16.71 23.72 -9.90
C ILE A 184 16.45 22.89 -11.16
N GLU A 185 17.47 22.21 -11.70
CA GLU A 185 17.33 21.35 -12.87
C GLU A 185 16.32 20.21 -12.65
N VAL A 186 16.38 19.54 -11.50
CA VAL A 186 15.45 18.46 -11.17
C VAL A 186 14.03 18.99 -11.02
N LYS A 187 13.86 20.18 -10.44
CA LYS A 187 12.55 20.84 -10.31
C LYS A 187 11.96 21.18 -11.68
N GLU A 188 12.76 21.71 -12.60
CA GLU A 188 12.33 21.99 -13.97
C GLU A 188 11.89 20.70 -14.68
N LYS A 189 12.67 19.61 -14.55
CA LYS A 189 12.30 18.31 -15.12
C LYS A 189 10.99 17.76 -14.56
N ILE A 190 10.73 17.94 -13.26
CA ILE A 190 9.46 17.54 -12.64
C ILE A 190 8.30 18.37 -13.21
N GLU A 191 8.50 19.67 -13.44
CA GLU A 191 7.45 20.53 -13.97
C GLU A 191 7.12 20.20 -15.43
N ILE A 192 8.15 19.95 -16.26
CA ILE A 192 7.97 19.45 -17.62
C ILE A 192 7.21 18.10 -17.59
N ALA A 193 7.59 17.20 -16.69
CA ALA A 193 6.95 15.90 -16.57
C ALA A 193 5.45 16.02 -16.22
N LYS A 194 5.03 16.97 -15.38
CA LYS A 194 3.60 17.21 -15.10
C LYS A 194 2.83 17.64 -16.36
N VAL A 195 3.42 18.50 -17.17
CA VAL A 195 2.80 18.94 -18.43
C VAL A 195 2.68 17.76 -19.40
N THR A 196 3.71 16.92 -19.50
CA THR A 196 3.67 15.70 -20.32
C THR A 196 2.64 14.71 -19.78
N GLU A 197 2.55 14.51 -18.47
CA GLU A 197 1.56 13.64 -17.83
C GLU A 197 0.13 14.09 -18.14
N ALA A 198 -0.13 15.40 -18.12
CA ALA A 198 -1.45 15.95 -18.50
C ALA A 198 -1.79 15.67 -19.97
N LYS A 199 -0.82 15.78 -20.88
CA LYS A 199 -1.00 15.44 -22.30
C LYS A 199 -1.28 13.96 -22.51
N ILE A 200 -0.49 13.10 -21.86
CA ILE A 200 -0.70 11.64 -21.88
C ILE A 200 -2.11 11.33 -21.35
N ASN A 201 -2.49 11.87 -20.20
CA ASN A 201 -3.82 11.65 -19.64
C ASN A 201 -4.93 12.13 -20.59
N THR A 202 -4.78 13.28 -21.24
CA THR A 202 -5.77 13.75 -22.23
C THR A 202 -5.96 12.75 -23.37
N ALA A 203 -4.87 12.21 -23.92
CA ALA A 203 -4.94 11.19 -24.95
C ALA A 203 -5.53 9.85 -24.44
N ARG A 204 -5.33 9.51 -23.17
CA ARG A 204 -5.97 8.34 -22.54
C ARG A 204 -7.48 8.51 -22.47
N GLU A 205 -7.96 9.71 -22.14
CA GLU A 205 -9.38 10.02 -22.00
C GLU A 205 -10.20 9.78 -23.28
N GLU A 206 -9.58 9.83 -24.46
CA GLU A 206 -10.24 9.47 -25.74
C GLU A 206 -10.78 8.03 -25.73
N TYR A 207 -10.12 7.12 -25.00
CA TYR A 207 -10.50 5.72 -24.86
C TYR A 207 -11.46 5.46 -23.70
N ARG A 208 -11.79 6.48 -22.88
CA ARG A 208 -12.65 6.32 -21.70
C ARG A 208 -14.00 5.73 -22.06
N VAL A 209 -14.59 6.14 -23.17
CA VAL A 209 -15.91 5.66 -23.62
C VAL A 209 -15.97 4.13 -23.76
N VAL A 210 -14.87 3.51 -24.20
CA VAL A 210 -14.77 2.04 -24.31
C VAL A 210 -14.77 1.40 -22.92
N ALA A 211 -13.99 1.97 -21.99
CA ALA A 211 -13.93 1.51 -20.61
C ALA A 211 -15.25 1.71 -19.87
N THR A 212 -15.94 2.83 -20.08
CA THR A 212 -17.27 3.11 -19.51
C THR A 212 -18.27 2.04 -19.95
N ARG A 213 -18.31 1.70 -21.25
CA ARG A 213 -19.17 0.65 -21.78
C ARG A 213 -18.86 -0.70 -21.13
N GLY A 214 -17.58 -1.06 -21.01
CA GLY A 214 -17.15 -2.29 -20.35
C GLY A 214 -17.57 -2.36 -18.87
N SER A 215 -17.44 -1.24 -18.14
CA SER A 215 -17.87 -1.15 -16.75
C SER A 215 -19.39 -1.32 -16.63
N VAL A 216 -20.19 -0.61 -17.43
CA VAL A 216 -21.65 -0.75 -17.44
C VAL A 216 -22.09 -2.19 -17.74
N LEU A 217 -21.51 -2.82 -18.76
CA LEU A 217 -21.82 -4.21 -19.11
C LEU A 217 -21.49 -5.18 -17.97
N TYR A 218 -20.35 -5.02 -17.31
CA TYR A 218 -19.98 -5.84 -16.16
C TYR A 218 -21.02 -5.72 -15.04
N PHE A 219 -21.37 -4.49 -14.65
CA PHE A 219 -22.34 -4.28 -13.57
C PHE A 219 -23.76 -4.75 -13.93
N LEU A 220 -24.15 -4.67 -15.20
CA LEU A 220 -25.40 -5.24 -15.69
C LEU A 220 -25.41 -6.77 -15.59
N VAL A 221 -24.34 -7.45 -15.98
CA VAL A 221 -24.22 -8.90 -15.81
C VAL A 221 -24.24 -9.28 -14.32
N CYS A 222 -23.54 -8.53 -13.47
CA CYS A 222 -23.54 -8.76 -12.03
C CYS A 222 -24.88 -8.46 -11.35
N SER A 223 -25.71 -7.59 -11.90
CA SER A 223 -27.08 -7.38 -11.41
C SER A 223 -28.01 -8.50 -11.87
N MET A 224 -27.88 -8.96 -13.12
CA MET A 224 -28.63 -10.10 -13.64
C MET A 224 -28.32 -11.40 -12.91
N ALA A 225 -27.06 -11.66 -12.52
CA ALA A 225 -26.68 -12.85 -11.77
C ALA A 225 -27.20 -12.88 -10.32
N ARG A 226 -27.76 -11.76 -9.83
CA ARG A 226 -28.41 -11.66 -8.52
C ARG A 226 -29.92 -11.85 -8.58
N VAL A 227 -30.50 -11.89 -9.78
CA VAL A 227 -31.91 -12.21 -10.05
C VAL A 227 -32.02 -13.70 -10.31
#